data_AF-T1AMP5-F1
#
_entry.id   AF-T1AMP5-F1
#
_cell.length_a   1.000
_cell.length_b   1.000
_cell.length_c   1.000
_cell.angle_alpha   90.00
_cell.angle_beta   90.00
_cell.angle_gamma   90.00
#
_symmetry.space_group_name_H-M   'P 1'
#
loop_
_entity.id
_entity.type
_entity.pdbx_description
1 polymer ?
#
loop_
_entity_poly.entity_id
_entity_poly.type
_entity_poly.pdbx_seq_one_letter_code
_entity_poly.pdbx_strand_id
1 'polypeptide(L)'
;MSVPFNIGCGRCRNCKEGKTGICLNVNPDRPGSAYGYVDMGGWVGGQAQYVMVPYADFNLLKFPDKDQALEKIRDLTMLSDIFPTGYHGAYTAGVTTGSTVYIAGAGPVGLASAHASQLLGAAVVIVGDMNPDRLAQARSFGCETVDLS
;
A
#
# COMPACT_ATOMS: atom_id res chain seq x y z
N MET A 1 -12.42 2.23 -10.37
CA MET A 1 -11.02 2.67 -10.51
C MET A 1 -10.42 2.76 -9.12
N SER A 2 -9.10 2.74 -9.00
CA SER A 2 -8.37 3.08 -7.78
C SER A 2 -7.46 4.28 -8.05
N VAL A 3 -7.18 5.06 -7.02
CA VAL A 3 -6.18 6.13 -7.03
C VAL A 3 -5.14 5.80 -5.97
N PRO A 4 -3.84 5.69 -6.34
CA PRO A 4 -2.78 5.50 -5.36
C PRO A 4 -2.62 6.75 -4.49
N PHE A 5 -2.17 6.59 -3.25
CA PHE A 5 -2.01 7.71 -2.32
C PHE A 5 -0.98 8.73 -2.80
N ASN A 6 0.09 8.28 -3.48
CA ASN A 6 1.13 9.15 -3.99
C ASN A 6 0.64 9.92 -5.22
N ILE A 7 1.01 11.20 -5.31
CA ILE A 7 0.68 12.04 -6.46
C ILE A 7 1.89 12.09 -7.40
N GLY A 8 1.79 11.48 -8.58
CA GLY A 8 2.84 11.51 -9.60
C GLY A 8 2.47 12.41 -10.78
N CYS A 9 3.41 13.20 -11.30
CA CYS A 9 3.15 14.02 -12.50
C CYS A 9 3.29 13.26 -13.82
N GLY A 10 3.92 12.08 -13.81
CA GLY A 10 4.23 11.30 -15.03
C GLY A 10 5.26 11.93 -15.98
N ARG A 11 5.85 13.07 -15.60
CA ARG A 11 6.65 13.91 -16.52
C ARG A 11 8.07 14.19 -16.04
N CYS A 12 8.31 14.16 -14.73
CA CYS A 12 9.65 14.34 -14.15
C CYS A 12 10.50 13.05 -14.24
N ARG A 13 11.81 13.19 -14.02
CA ARG A 13 12.77 12.06 -14.02
C ARG A 13 12.31 10.92 -13.11
N ASN A 14 11.96 11.23 -11.86
CA ASN A 14 11.58 10.20 -10.88
C ASN A 14 10.34 9.42 -11.31
N CYS A 15 9.30 10.09 -11.84
CA CYS A 15 8.13 9.40 -12.38
C CYS A 15 8.48 8.52 -13.59
N LYS A 16 9.33 8.99 -14.51
CA LYS A 16 9.78 8.23 -15.69
C LYS A 16 10.62 7.01 -15.32
N GLU A 17 11.32 7.06 -14.19
CA GLU A 17 12.09 5.94 -13.62
C GLU A 17 11.25 5.05 -12.68
N GLY A 18 9.93 5.25 -12.58
CA GLY A 18 9.04 4.46 -11.72
C GLY A 18 9.07 4.82 -10.23
N LYS A 19 9.82 5.86 -9.83
CA LYS A 19 9.95 6.35 -8.44
C LYS A 19 8.86 7.37 -8.12
N THR A 20 7.59 6.96 -8.25
CA THR A 20 6.44 7.87 -8.18
C THR A 20 6.20 8.48 -6.79
N GLY A 21 6.59 7.79 -5.71
CA GLY A 21 6.47 8.29 -4.33
C GLY A 21 7.33 9.53 -4.03
N ILE A 22 8.29 9.85 -4.88
CA ILE A 22 9.21 11.00 -4.75
C ILE A 22 9.17 11.89 -6.00
N CYS A 23 7.99 12.15 -6.53
CA CYS A 23 7.79 13.03 -7.68
C CYS A 23 8.35 14.45 -7.45
N LEU A 24 9.01 15.03 -8.45
CA LEU A 24 9.72 16.32 -8.33
C LEU A 24 8.84 17.57 -8.57
N ASN A 25 7.61 17.42 -9.07
CA ASN A 25 6.82 18.55 -9.61
C ASN A 25 5.52 18.84 -8.85
N VAL A 26 5.20 18.05 -7.82
CA VAL A 26 3.86 18.01 -7.20
C VAL A 26 3.82 18.62 -5.81
N ASN A 27 4.97 18.99 -5.27
CA ASN A 27 5.13 19.57 -3.95
C ASN A 27 6.25 20.63 -4.04
N PRO A 28 5.97 21.90 -3.68
CA PRO A 28 6.95 22.98 -3.76
C PRO A 28 8.07 22.86 -2.72
N ASP A 29 7.84 22.15 -1.61
CA ASP A 29 8.76 22.13 -0.48
C ASP A 29 9.80 21.00 -0.56
N ARG A 30 9.44 19.86 -1.18
CA ARG A 30 10.30 18.67 -1.31
C ARG A 30 9.75 17.66 -2.34
N PRO A 31 10.56 16.71 -2.84
CA PRO A 31 10.05 15.61 -3.65
C PRO A 31 9.01 14.75 -2.91
N GLY A 32 7.98 14.31 -3.64
CA GLY A 32 6.90 13.48 -3.11
C GLY A 32 5.68 14.28 -2.67
N SER A 33 4.51 13.68 -2.84
CA SER A 33 3.23 14.28 -2.48
C SER A 33 2.18 13.18 -2.30
N ALA A 34 1.16 13.48 -1.51
CA ALA A 34 0.06 12.61 -1.15
C ALA A 34 -1.16 13.46 -0.79
N TYR A 35 -2.35 12.89 -0.96
CA TYR A 35 -3.61 13.56 -0.61
C TYR A 35 -3.79 13.65 0.91
N GLY A 36 -4.09 14.84 1.42
CA GLY A 36 -4.46 15.06 2.83
C GLY A 36 -3.35 14.77 3.83
N TYR A 37 -2.08 14.90 3.43
CA TYR A 37 -0.94 14.51 4.23
C TYR A 37 -0.02 15.71 4.53
N VAL A 38 0.56 15.72 5.73
CA VAL A 38 1.50 16.77 6.17
C VAL A 38 2.75 16.78 5.30
N ASP A 39 3.32 17.95 5.01
CA ASP A 39 4.53 18.14 4.19
C ASP A 39 4.46 17.58 2.75
N MET A 40 3.25 17.28 2.26
CA MET A 40 3.04 16.59 0.99
C MET A 40 2.36 17.48 -0.07
N GLY A 41 2.67 18.78 -0.08
CA GLY A 41 2.27 19.69 -1.16
C GLY A 41 0.85 20.25 -1.10
N GLY A 42 0.15 20.08 0.03
CA GLY A 42 -1.14 20.75 0.29
C GLY A 42 -2.34 20.20 -0.48
N TRP A 43 -2.24 19.02 -1.07
CA TRP A 43 -3.35 18.39 -1.80
C TRP A 43 -4.46 17.95 -0.84
N VAL A 44 -5.71 18.23 -1.19
CA VAL A 44 -6.88 17.91 -0.35
C VAL A 44 -7.08 16.39 -0.27
N GLY A 45 -7.38 15.90 0.94
CA GLY A 45 -7.62 14.48 1.23
C GLY A 45 -8.93 13.94 0.63
N GLY A 46 -8.98 12.62 0.43
CA GLY A 46 -10.11 11.95 -0.23
C GLY A 46 -11.24 11.46 0.69
N GLN A 47 -11.17 11.70 2.01
CA GLN A 47 -12.26 11.39 2.95
C GLN A 47 -13.39 12.44 2.83
N ALA A 48 -13.97 12.52 1.64
CA ALA A 48 -14.97 13.49 1.22
C ALA A 48 -15.87 12.87 0.14
N GLN A 49 -17.00 13.53 -0.17
CA GLN A 49 -17.89 13.06 -1.25
C GLN A 49 -17.26 13.18 -2.64
N TYR A 50 -16.32 14.12 -2.81
CA TYR A 50 -15.61 14.39 -4.05
C TYR A 50 -14.14 14.70 -3.76
N VAL A 51 -13.26 14.31 -4.68
CA VAL A 51 -11.83 14.58 -4.61
C VAL A 51 -11.30 14.89 -6.01
N MET A 52 -10.36 15.83 -6.10
CA MET A 52 -9.67 16.14 -7.35
C MET A 52 -8.41 15.29 -7.48
N VAL A 53 -8.26 14.59 -8.61
CA VAL A 53 -7.09 13.77 -8.93
C VAL A 53 -6.31 14.44 -10.07
N PRO A 54 -5.12 14.99 -9.81
CA PRO A 54 -4.29 15.58 -10.86
C PRO A 54 -3.63 14.48 -11.70
N TYR A 55 -3.25 14.83 -12.94
CA TYR A 55 -2.54 13.93 -13.86
C TYR A 55 -3.24 12.56 -13.99
N ALA A 56 -4.57 12.59 -14.16
CA ALA A 56 -5.42 11.40 -14.13
C ALA A 56 -4.97 10.28 -15.08
N ASP A 57 -4.54 10.62 -16.30
CA ASP A 57 -4.02 9.67 -17.28
C ASP A 57 -2.79 8.88 -16.79
N PHE A 58 -2.04 9.42 -15.83
CA PHE A 58 -0.87 8.78 -15.23
C PHE A 58 -1.20 8.06 -13.92
N ASN A 59 -2.01 8.66 -13.05
CA ASN A 59 -2.22 8.15 -11.70
C ASN A 59 -3.36 7.13 -11.57
N LEU A 60 -4.42 7.23 -12.38
CA LEU A 60 -5.62 6.42 -12.16
C LEU A 60 -5.44 4.98 -12.65
N LEU A 61 -5.67 4.03 -11.75
CA LEU A 61 -5.82 2.62 -12.12
C LEU A 61 -7.29 2.35 -12.50
N LYS A 62 -7.55 2.27 -13.81
CA LYS A 62 -8.88 1.90 -14.31
C LYS A 62 -9.16 0.43 -14.02
N PHE A 63 -10.34 0.14 -13.46
CA PHE A 63 -10.84 -1.23 -13.38
C PHE A 63 -11.61 -1.53 -14.68
N PRO A 64 -11.29 -2.64 -15.39
CA PRO A 64 -11.89 -2.91 -16.70
C PRO A 64 -13.40 -3.13 -16.67
N ASP A 65 -13.87 -3.88 -15.67
CA ASP A 65 -15.28 -4.21 -15.49
C ASP A 65 -15.81 -3.63 -14.17
N LYS A 66 -16.97 -2.98 -14.23
CA LYS A 66 -17.54 -2.27 -13.08
C LYS A 66 -18.16 -3.24 -12.08
N ASP A 67 -18.88 -4.24 -12.55
CA ASP A 67 -19.68 -5.11 -11.68
C ASP A 67 -18.77 -6.07 -10.91
N GLN A 68 -17.76 -6.63 -11.58
CA GLN A 68 -16.68 -7.40 -10.96
C GLN A 68 -15.91 -6.56 -9.91
N ALA A 69 -15.65 -5.29 -10.22
CA ALA A 69 -14.96 -4.42 -9.27
C ALA A 69 -15.82 -4.09 -8.04
N LEU A 70 -17.13 -3.91 -8.21
CA LEU A 70 -18.04 -3.67 -7.10
C LEU A 70 -18.21 -4.89 -6.20
N GLU A 71 -18.22 -6.10 -6.77
CA GLU A 71 -18.23 -7.35 -6.00
C GLU A 71 -17.00 -7.47 -5.08
N LYS A 72 -15.84 -6.99 -5.53
CA LYS A 72 -14.55 -7.07 -4.82
C LYS A 72 -14.12 -5.76 -4.18
N ILE A 73 -15.03 -4.80 -4.00
CA ILE A 73 -14.65 -3.42 -3.64
C ILE A 73 -13.87 -3.32 -2.32
N ARG A 74 -14.15 -4.24 -1.37
CA ARG A 74 -13.45 -4.30 -0.08
C ARG A 74 -11.98 -4.72 -0.21
N ASP A 75 -11.66 -5.52 -1.21
CA ASP A 75 -10.27 -5.89 -1.51
C ASP A 75 -9.62 -4.81 -2.37
N LEU A 76 -10.32 -4.34 -3.40
CA LEU A 76 -9.81 -3.36 -4.35
C LEU A 76 -9.58 -1.98 -3.74
N THR A 77 -10.31 -1.60 -2.70
CA THR A 77 -10.05 -0.34 -1.97
C THR A 77 -8.65 -0.33 -1.33
N MET A 78 -8.10 -1.50 -1.00
CA MET A 78 -6.76 -1.63 -0.41
C MET A 78 -5.64 -1.32 -1.40
N LEU A 79 -5.93 -1.33 -2.71
CA LEU A 79 -4.97 -0.99 -3.77
C LEU A 79 -4.59 0.51 -3.78
N SER A 80 -5.34 1.35 -3.08
CA SER A 80 -5.04 2.79 -2.99
C SER A 80 -3.79 3.08 -2.15
N ASP A 81 -3.46 2.22 -1.18
CA ASP A 81 -2.33 2.43 -0.28
C ASP A 81 -1.81 1.11 0.27
N ILE A 82 -2.51 0.54 1.26
CA ILE A 82 -1.82 -0.35 2.19
C ILE A 82 -1.39 -1.68 1.58
N PHE A 83 -2.10 -2.19 0.57
CA PHE A 83 -1.69 -3.43 -0.08
C PHE A 83 -0.42 -3.23 -0.91
N PRO A 84 -0.35 -2.24 -1.83
CA PRO A 84 0.92 -1.85 -2.46
C PRO A 84 2.02 -1.50 -1.46
N THR A 85 1.72 -0.82 -0.35
CA THR A 85 2.70 -0.47 0.68
C THR A 85 3.29 -1.72 1.35
N GLY A 86 2.43 -2.66 1.79
CA GLY A 86 2.87 -3.93 2.36
C GLY A 86 3.63 -4.80 1.36
N TYR A 87 3.13 -4.89 0.12
CA TYR A 87 3.81 -5.60 -0.96
C TYR A 87 5.18 -5.01 -1.28
N HIS A 88 5.30 -3.68 -1.33
CA HIS A 88 6.57 -3.01 -1.53
C HIS A 88 7.58 -3.36 -0.43
N GLY A 89 7.14 -3.38 0.83
CA GLY A 89 7.97 -3.83 1.96
C GLY A 89 8.48 -5.25 1.78
N ALA A 90 7.60 -6.21 1.49
CA ALA A 90 7.97 -7.60 1.28
C ALA A 90 8.90 -7.79 0.06
N TYR A 91 8.54 -7.19 -1.08
CA TYR A 91 9.31 -7.29 -2.31
C TYR A 91 10.73 -6.70 -2.17
N THR A 92 10.86 -5.52 -1.56
CA THR A 92 12.17 -4.88 -1.37
C THR A 92 13.02 -5.56 -0.30
N ALA A 93 12.41 -6.24 0.67
CA ALA A 93 13.11 -7.12 1.60
C ALA A 93 13.62 -8.42 0.96
N GLY A 94 13.31 -8.67 -0.32
CA GLY A 94 13.75 -9.87 -1.04
C GLY A 94 12.94 -11.11 -0.74
N VAL A 95 11.68 -10.96 -0.29
CA VAL A 95 10.79 -12.10 -0.08
C VAL A 95 10.55 -12.81 -1.40
N THR A 96 10.74 -14.12 -1.40
CA THR A 96 10.54 -14.99 -2.56
C THR A 96 10.04 -16.36 -2.13
N THR A 97 9.91 -17.28 -3.09
CA THR A 97 9.45 -18.64 -2.84
C THR A 97 10.37 -19.34 -1.83
N GLY A 98 9.79 -19.86 -0.75
CA GLY A 98 10.53 -20.55 0.31
C GLY A 98 11.10 -19.64 1.40
N SER A 99 10.95 -18.32 1.31
CA SER A 99 11.42 -17.40 2.36
C SER A 99 10.75 -17.64 3.70
N THR A 100 11.49 -17.47 4.79
CA THR A 100 10.94 -17.27 6.14
C THR A 100 10.98 -15.78 6.45
N VAL A 101 9.82 -15.19 6.76
CA VAL A 101 9.66 -13.74 6.87
C VAL A 101 9.19 -13.38 8.27
N TYR A 102 9.82 -12.37 8.87
CA TYR A 102 9.34 -11.72 10.08
C TYR A 102 8.81 -10.32 9.76
N ILE A 103 7.63 -9.99 10.27
CA ILE A 103 6.96 -8.70 10.09
C ILE A 103 6.72 -8.09 11.48
N ALA A 104 7.29 -6.92 11.71
CA ALA A 104 7.06 -6.14 12.91
C ALA A 104 5.81 -5.25 12.74
N GLY A 105 4.75 -5.59 13.46
CA GLY A 105 3.47 -4.91 13.47
C GLY A 105 2.36 -5.70 12.77
N ALA A 106 1.24 -5.89 13.46
CA ALA A 106 0.02 -6.53 12.99
C ALA A 106 -1.11 -5.50 12.73
N GLY A 107 -0.76 -4.23 12.51
CA GLY A 107 -1.68 -3.23 11.96
C GLY A 107 -2.01 -3.49 10.48
N PRO A 108 -2.91 -2.71 9.85
CA PRO A 108 -3.36 -2.96 8.48
C PRO A 108 -2.23 -3.12 7.45
N VAL A 109 -1.20 -2.27 7.48
CA VAL A 109 -0.04 -2.37 6.58
C VAL A 109 0.78 -3.63 6.85
N GLY A 110 0.98 -4.00 8.11
CA GLY A 110 1.71 -5.21 8.49
C GLY A 110 0.99 -6.48 8.05
N LEU A 111 -0.33 -6.54 8.22
CA LEU A 111 -1.15 -7.65 7.73
C LEU A 111 -1.17 -7.72 6.20
N ALA A 112 -1.20 -6.56 5.52
CA ALA A 112 -1.05 -6.51 4.07
C ALA A 112 0.33 -7.00 3.61
N SER A 113 1.40 -6.67 4.33
CA SER A 113 2.76 -7.19 4.10
C SER A 113 2.83 -8.70 4.33
N ALA A 114 2.11 -9.22 5.33
CA ALA A 114 2.04 -10.64 5.62
C ALA A 114 1.34 -11.41 4.49
N HIS A 115 0.20 -10.90 4.04
CA HIS A 115 -0.52 -11.45 2.89
C HIS A 115 0.30 -11.35 1.60
N ALA A 116 0.98 -10.22 1.36
CA ALA A 116 1.89 -10.06 0.24
C ALA A 116 3.08 -11.04 0.28
N SER A 117 3.60 -11.34 1.48
CA SER A 117 4.67 -12.32 1.66
C SER A 117 4.21 -13.74 1.30
N GLN A 118 2.99 -14.11 1.69
CA GLN A 118 2.37 -15.37 1.24
C GLN A 118 2.18 -15.39 -0.29
N LEU A 119 1.71 -14.29 -0.88
CA LEU A 119 1.56 -14.15 -2.34
C LEU A 119 2.89 -14.29 -3.10
N LEU A 120 4.00 -13.79 -2.52
CA LEU A 120 5.35 -13.94 -3.05
C LEU A 120 5.94 -15.35 -2.86
N GLY A 121 5.23 -16.23 -2.16
CA GLY A 121 5.58 -17.64 -1.96
C GLY A 121 6.42 -17.92 -0.71
N ALA A 122 6.42 -17.02 0.29
CA ALA A 122 7.07 -17.29 1.57
C ALA A 122 6.56 -18.61 2.17
N ALA A 123 7.47 -19.45 2.66
CA ALA A 123 7.13 -20.71 3.31
C ALA A 123 6.54 -20.48 4.71
N VAL A 124 7.06 -19.47 5.43
CA VAL A 124 6.61 -19.11 6.77
C VAL A 124 6.56 -17.59 6.89
N VAL A 125 5.47 -17.08 7.44
CA VAL A 125 5.29 -15.66 7.75
C VAL A 125 4.98 -15.53 9.23
N ILE A 126 5.86 -14.85 9.96
CA ILE A 126 5.78 -14.59 11.39
C ILE A 126 5.44 -13.12 11.59
N VAL A 127 4.38 -12.82 12.35
CA VAL A 127 3.95 -11.44 12.66
C VAL A 127 4.09 -11.17 14.15
N GLY A 128 4.87 -10.15 14.51
CA GLY A 128 5.02 -9.68 15.89
C GLY A 128 4.23 -8.41 16.18
N ASP A 129 3.53 -8.35 17.31
CA ASP A 129 2.82 -7.15 17.81
C ASP A 129 2.62 -7.28 19.33
N MET A 130 2.22 -6.21 20.00
CA MET A 130 1.84 -6.22 21.42
C MET A 130 0.32 -6.30 21.62
N ASN A 131 -0.46 -6.20 20.53
CA ASN A 131 -1.92 -6.25 20.58
C ASN A 131 -2.43 -7.67 20.22
N PRO A 132 -3.06 -8.39 21.16
CA PRO A 132 -3.48 -9.77 20.96
C PRO A 132 -4.57 -9.93 19.90
N ASP A 133 -5.47 -8.95 19.73
CA ASP A 133 -6.54 -8.98 18.72
C ASP A 133 -5.97 -8.85 17.30
N ARG A 134 -4.95 -8.00 17.13
CA ARG A 134 -4.24 -7.87 15.85
C ARG A 134 -3.46 -9.14 15.51
N LEU A 135 -2.82 -9.76 16.50
CA LEU A 135 -2.19 -11.06 16.31
C LEU A 135 -3.21 -12.15 15.98
N ALA A 136 -4.40 -12.12 16.60
CA ALA A 136 -5.48 -13.05 16.25
C ALA A 136 -5.91 -12.89 14.79
N GLN A 137 -5.96 -11.65 14.27
CA GLN A 137 -6.21 -11.40 12.86
C GLN A 137 -5.12 -12.01 11.97
N ALA A 138 -3.84 -11.87 12.31
CA ALA A 138 -2.74 -12.51 11.58
C ALA A 138 -2.86 -14.04 11.53
N ARG A 139 -3.17 -14.66 12.68
CA ARG A 139 -3.43 -16.11 12.76
C ARG A 139 -4.59 -16.56 11.89
N SER A 140 -5.62 -15.72 11.74
CA SER A 140 -6.84 -16.11 11.01
C SER A 140 -6.63 -16.43 9.52
N PHE A 141 -5.53 -15.97 8.92
CA PHE A 141 -5.13 -16.31 7.55
C PHE A 141 -3.80 -17.07 7.46
N GLY A 142 -3.39 -17.74 8.56
CA GLY A 142 -2.30 -18.71 8.57
C GLY A 142 -0.90 -18.13 8.80
N CYS A 143 -0.78 -16.95 9.42
CA CYS A 143 0.51 -16.49 9.93
C CYS A 143 0.83 -17.08 11.30
N GLU A 144 2.11 -17.35 11.53
CA GLU A 144 2.64 -17.52 12.87
C GLU A 144 2.70 -16.17 13.57
N THR A 145 2.59 -16.16 14.90
CA THR A 145 2.55 -14.90 15.65
C THR A 145 3.40 -14.93 16.91
N VAL A 146 4.02 -13.80 17.21
CA VAL A 146 4.81 -13.58 18.43
C VAL A 146 4.21 -12.42 19.19
N ASP A 147 3.86 -12.64 20.45
CA ASP A 147 3.53 -11.56 21.38
C ASP A 147 4.83 -10.94 21.92
N LEU A 148 4.92 -9.61 21.85
CA LEU A 148 6.12 -8.85 22.21
C LEU A 148 6.00 -8.10 23.55
N SER A 149 4.87 -8.26 24.27
CA SER A 149 4.63 -7.62 25.56
C SER A 149 5.52 -8.14 26.70
#